data_AF-A0A1Q5GSX8-F1
#
_entry.id   AF-A0A1Q5GSX8-F1
#
_cell.length_a   1.000
_cell.length_b   1.000
_cell.length_c   1.000
_cell.angle_alpha   90.00
_cell.angle_beta   90.00
_cell.angle_gamma   90.00
#
_symmetry.space_group_name_H-M   'P 1'
#
loop_
_entity.id
_entity.type
_entity.pdbx_description
1 polymer ?
#
loop_
_entity_poly.entity_id
_entity_poly.type
_entity_poly.pdbx_seq_one_letter_code
_entity_poly.pdbx_strand_id
1 'polypeptide(L)'
;MTEWPARGLRRRSFCFRSGTTAAYLPQKAVGGCQRPYGGPQLWHAADEGPGWLRLDWDSPVVLGSVRLVFDDDVDEYLNNLHLHRTPFEIMPELVRDYHVEVRADGAWQRVAEETGNRRRHRVHRFTPRSVSALRVRVDATNGARRPRIVAVRACS
;
A
#
# COMPACT_ATOMS: atom_id res chain seq x y z
N MET A 1 23.31 -26.09 0.80
CA MET A 1 22.37 -24.95 0.66
C MET A 1 20.99 -25.53 0.81
N THR A 2 20.37 -25.42 1.99
CA THR A 2 19.06 -26.02 2.25
C THR A 2 18.02 -25.15 1.57
N GLU A 3 17.39 -25.64 0.50
CA GLU A 3 16.21 -25.00 -0.07
C GLU A 3 15.14 -24.92 1.03
N TRP A 4 14.68 -23.72 1.34
CA TRP A 4 13.48 -23.52 2.14
C TRP A 4 12.28 -23.49 1.18
N PRO A 5 11.46 -24.54 1.08
CA PRO A 5 10.33 -24.54 0.17
C PRO A 5 9.16 -23.76 0.78
N ALA A 6 9.26 -22.43 0.83
CA ALA A 6 8.15 -21.55 1.23
C ALA A 6 6.90 -21.73 0.34
N ARG A 7 7.07 -22.34 -0.84
CA ARG A 7 6.03 -22.55 -1.86
C ARG A 7 4.82 -23.31 -1.34
N GLY A 8 4.98 -24.27 -0.41
CA GLY A 8 3.87 -25.06 0.15
C GLY A 8 2.90 -24.27 1.06
N LEU A 9 3.36 -23.15 1.63
CA LEU A 9 2.59 -22.29 2.55
C LEU A 9 2.28 -20.92 1.94
N ARG A 10 2.58 -20.67 0.66
CA ARG A 10 2.20 -19.41 0.01
C ARG A 10 0.68 -19.22 0.09
N ARG A 11 0.27 -18.05 0.57
CA ARG A 11 -1.15 -17.69 0.84
C ARG A 11 -1.89 -18.63 1.82
N ARG A 12 -1.17 -19.51 2.52
CA ARG A 12 -1.67 -20.37 3.60
C ARG A 12 -0.79 -20.16 4.84
N SER A 13 -1.29 -19.40 5.81
CA SER A 13 -0.54 -19.10 7.03
C SER A 13 -1.08 -19.88 8.22
N PHE A 14 -0.20 -20.21 9.16
CA PHE A 14 -0.64 -20.58 10.50
C PHE A 14 -1.35 -19.39 11.12
N CYS A 15 -2.58 -19.60 11.59
CA CYS A 15 -3.33 -18.58 12.30
C CYS A 15 -3.13 -18.80 13.80
N PHE A 16 -2.54 -17.81 14.46
CA PHE A 16 -2.46 -17.77 15.91
C PHE A 16 -2.92 -16.39 16.40
N ARG A 17 -3.56 -16.36 17.55
CA ARG A 17 -3.94 -15.11 18.20
C ARG A 17 -2.71 -14.58 18.92
N SER A 18 -2.19 -13.45 18.47
CA SER A 18 -1.22 -12.66 19.23
C SER A 18 -1.96 -11.61 20.06
N GLY A 19 -1.26 -10.99 21.02
CA GLY A 19 -1.73 -9.76 21.65
C GLY A 19 -1.65 -8.56 20.69
N THR A 20 -1.66 -7.35 21.23
CA THR A 20 -1.45 -6.13 20.44
C THR A 20 -0.10 -6.13 19.73
N THR A 21 -0.06 -5.76 18.45
CA THR A 21 1.17 -5.73 17.65
C THR A 21 1.37 -4.39 16.96
N ALA A 22 2.63 -3.94 16.90
CA ALA A 22 3.05 -2.74 16.18
C ALA A 22 3.50 -3.03 14.72
N ALA A 23 3.42 -4.29 14.27
CA ALA A 23 4.02 -4.74 13.02
C ALA A 23 3.41 -4.10 11.76
N TYR A 24 2.15 -3.66 11.84
CA TYR A 24 1.35 -3.17 10.71
C TYR A 24 0.77 -1.77 10.91
N LEU A 25 1.26 -1.03 11.92
CA LEU A 25 0.72 0.28 12.24
C LEU A 25 0.95 1.29 11.10
N PRO A 26 0.10 2.32 10.97
CA PRO A 26 0.22 3.37 9.94
C PRO A 26 1.62 3.98 9.79
N GLN A 27 2.35 4.13 10.91
CA GLN A 27 3.69 4.71 10.94
C GLN A 27 4.71 3.90 10.10
N LYS A 28 4.45 2.61 9.87
CA LYS A 28 5.31 1.78 9.01
C LYS A 28 5.30 2.24 7.55
N ALA A 29 4.17 2.78 7.07
CA ALA A 29 4.04 3.28 5.69
C ALA A 29 4.67 4.66 5.46
N VAL A 30 5.13 5.35 6.50
CA VAL A 30 5.89 6.61 6.37
C VAL A 30 7.35 6.45 6.81
N GLY A 31 7.75 5.25 7.25
CA GLY A 31 9.13 4.93 7.60
C GLY A 31 10.09 4.93 6.40
N GLY A 32 11.38 4.78 6.63
CA GLY A 32 12.43 4.83 5.59
C GLY A 32 12.46 3.66 4.60
N CYS A 33 11.82 2.54 4.94
CA CYS A 33 11.88 1.30 4.15
C CYS A 33 10.75 1.23 3.12
N GLN A 34 11.05 0.74 1.91
CA GLN A 34 10.05 0.49 0.84
C GLN A 34 9.90 -1.00 0.51
N ARG A 35 10.33 -1.86 1.45
CA ARG A 35 10.29 -3.33 1.38
C ARG A 35 10.33 -3.90 2.80
N PRO A 36 9.90 -5.15 2.99
CA PRO A 36 10.15 -5.88 4.23
C PRO A 36 11.64 -5.86 4.58
N TYR A 37 11.98 -5.31 5.75
CA TYR A 37 13.31 -5.24 6.31
C TYR A 37 13.21 -5.00 7.83
N GLY A 38 13.73 -5.93 8.64
CA GLY A 38 13.56 -5.88 10.10
C GLY A 38 12.09 -5.92 10.54
N GLY A 39 11.19 -6.44 9.71
CA GLY A 39 9.74 -6.47 9.90
C GLY A 39 8.98 -6.22 8.58
N PRO A 40 7.63 -6.16 8.61
CA PRO A 40 6.82 -5.98 7.40
C PRO A 40 7.04 -4.65 6.68
N GLN A 41 7.29 -3.57 7.43
CA GLN A 41 7.50 -2.21 6.92
C GLN A 41 6.39 -1.75 5.94
N LEU A 42 5.14 -1.98 6.34
CA LEU A 42 3.95 -1.57 5.59
C LEU A 42 2.78 -1.33 6.55
N TRP A 43 1.83 -0.52 6.11
CA TRP A 43 0.50 -0.47 6.71
C TRP A 43 -0.37 -1.59 6.11
N HIS A 44 -1.16 -2.26 6.95
CA HIS A 44 -2.14 -3.26 6.56
C HIS A 44 -3.46 -2.94 7.27
N ALA A 45 -4.56 -2.94 6.52
CA ALA A 45 -5.87 -2.70 7.11
C ALA A 45 -6.23 -3.78 8.14
N ALA A 46 -6.86 -3.34 9.23
CA ALA A 46 -7.36 -4.23 10.28
C ALA A 46 -8.56 -5.05 9.79
N ASP A 47 -9.45 -4.42 9.01
CA ASP A 47 -10.69 -4.98 8.51
C ASP A 47 -10.59 -5.38 7.02
N GLU A 48 -11.52 -6.24 6.59
CA GLU A 48 -11.68 -6.61 5.17
C GLU A 48 -12.43 -5.52 4.39
N GLY A 49 -12.12 -5.41 3.09
CA GLY A 49 -12.73 -4.44 2.19
C GLY A 49 -11.94 -3.14 2.06
N PRO A 50 -12.61 -2.02 1.68
CA PRO A 50 -11.97 -0.73 1.51
C PRO A 50 -11.30 -0.23 2.78
N GLY A 51 -10.19 0.50 2.62
CA GLY A 51 -9.40 1.02 3.74
C GLY A 51 -8.73 2.33 3.38
N TRP A 52 -8.23 3.05 4.39
CA TRP A 52 -7.56 4.32 4.16
C TRP A 52 -6.38 4.53 5.09
N LEU A 53 -5.41 5.29 4.59
CA LEU A 53 -4.25 5.75 5.34
C LEU A 53 -4.18 7.28 5.23
N ARG A 54 -4.04 7.95 6.38
CA ARG A 54 -4.01 9.42 6.46
C ARG A 54 -2.72 9.91 7.10
N LEU A 55 -2.17 10.97 6.54
CA LEU A 55 -1.11 11.77 7.11
C LEU A 55 -1.73 13.09 7.55
N ASP A 56 -1.51 13.47 8.79
CA ASP A 56 -1.89 14.77 9.35
C ASP A 56 -0.59 15.55 9.63
N TRP A 57 -0.59 16.85 9.37
CA TRP A 57 0.52 17.75 9.72
C TRP A 57 0.11 18.68 10.86
N ASP A 58 1.06 19.00 11.75
CA ASP A 58 0.83 19.92 12.88
C ASP A 58 0.55 21.35 12.40
N SER A 59 1.10 21.72 11.25
CA SER A 59 0.84 22.99 10.56
C SER A 59 0.65 22.75 9.06
N PRO A 60 -0.12 23.58 8.35
CA PRO A 60 -0.32 23.42 6.91
C PRO A 60 1.00 23.45 6.14
N VAL A 61 1.15 22.53 5.18
CA VAL A 61 2.33 22.42 4.30
C VAL A 61 1.93 22.66 2.85
N VAL A 62 2.88 23.13 2.02
CA VAL A 62 2.68 23.17 0.57
C VAL A 62 2.99 21.80 -0.01
N LEU A 63 2.02 21.23 -0.73
CA LEU A 63 2.13 19.90 -1.33
C LEU A 63 1.77 19.95 -2.81
N GLY A 64 2.65 19.42 -3.68
CA GLY A 64 2.43 19.32 -5.12
C GLY A 64 2.46 17.90 -5.67
N SER A 65 2.88 16.91 -4.87
CA SER A 65 2.84 15.51 -5.29
C SER A 65 2.79 14.51 -4.16
N VAL A 66 2.32 13.30 -4.50
CA VAL A 66 2.41 12.12 -3.65
C VAL A 66 3.05 10.97 -4.41
N ARG A 67 3.93 10.23 -3.74
CA ARG A 67 4.49 8.97 -4.21
C ARG A 67 3.98 7.84 -3.32
N LEU A 68 3.47 6.81 -3.96
CA LEU A 68 2.88 5.63 -3.34
C LEU A 68 3.66 4.39 -3.75
N VAL A 69 3.92 3.51 -2.79
CA VAL A 69 4.42 2.16 -3.02
C VAL A 69 3.38 1.19 -2.47
N PHE A 70 2.76 0.43 -3.36
CA PHE A 70 1.83 -0.63 -3.04
C PHE A 70 2.54 -1.97 -2.87
N ASP A 71 1.84 -2.95 -2.30
CA ASP A 71 2.34 -4.30 -2.12
C ASP A 71 2.10 -5.13 -3.38
N ASP A 72 3.15 -5.46 -4.13
CA ASP A 72 3.11 -6.44 -5.23
C ASP A 72 3.83 -7.75 -4.87
N ASP A 73 3.97 -8.06 -3.57
CA ASP A 73 4.67 -9.26 -3.07
C ASP A 73 6.04 -9.48 -3.73
N VAL A 74 7.03 -8.66 -3.34
CA VAL A 74 8.41 -8.72 -3.89
C VAL A 74 9.12 -10.04 -3.68
N ASP A 75 8.57 -10.91 -2.84
CA ASP A 75 9.08 -12.24 -2.57
C ASP A 75 8.46 -13.30 -3.49
N GLU A 76 7.40 -12.98 -4.26
CA GLU A 76 6.77 -13.87 -5.23
C GLU A 76 7.18 -13.58 -6.68
N TYR A 77 7.60 -14.63 -7.38
CA TYR A 77 7.78 -14.55 -8.82
C TYR A 77 6.43 -14.56 -9.52
N LEU A 78 6.13 -13.50 -10.27
CA LEU A 78 5.08 -13.51 -11.28
C LEU A 78 5.62 -14.17 -12.55
N ASN A 79 5.60 -15.50 -12.60
CA ASN A 79 6.01 -16.25 -13.78
C ASN A 79 4.78 -16.71 -14.59
N ASN A 80 4.71 -16.28 -15.84
CA ASN A 80 3.65 -16.66 -16.80
C ASN A 80 4.19 -17.57 -17.92
N LEU A 81 5.47 -17.97 -17.87
CA LEU A 81 6.06 -18.91 -18.83
C LEU A 81 5.72 -20.38 -18.51
N HIS A 82 5.76 -21.20 -19.56
CA HIS A 82 5.09 -22.51 -19.68
C HIS A 82 5.44 -23.59 -18.65
N LEU A 83 6.58 -23.51 -17.95
CA LEU A 83 6.98 -24.56 -17.00
C LEU A 83 6.40 -24.35 -15.59
N HIS A 84 6.23 -23.09 -15.17
CA HIS A 84 5.73 -22.73 -13.85
C HIS A 84 4.82 -21.51 -13.99
N ARG A 85 3.51 -21.75 -13.97
CA ARG A 85 2.52 -20.67 -14.04
C ARG A 85 2.04 -20.26 -12.66
N THR A 86 2.04 -18.96 -12.45
CA THR A 86 1.37 -18.31 -11.34
C THR A 86 -0.13 -18.30 -11.64
N PRO A 87 -1.02 -18.56 -10.66
CA PRO A 87 -2.46 -18.68 -10.92
C PRO A 87 -3.17 -17.34 -11.17
N PHE A 88 -2.45 -16.23 -11.19
CA PHE A 88 -2.97 -14.88 -11.39
C PHE A 88 -2.04 -14.07 -12.29
N GLU A 89 -2.60 -13.11 -13.01
CA GLU A 89 -1.86 -12.24 -13.95
C GLU A 89 -1.33 -10.95 -13.29
N ILE A 90 -1.84 -10.64 -12.10
CA ILE A 90 -1.45 -9.52 -11.25
C ILE A 90 -1.41 -10.04 -9.82
N MET A 91 -0.44 -9.57 -9.04
CA MET A 91 -0.33 -9.90 -7.62
C MET A 91 -1.62 -9.53 -6.89
N PRO A 92 -2.31 -10.48 -6.21
CA PRO A 92 -3.58 -10.22 -5.54
C PRO A 92 -3.51 -9.08 -4.52
N GLU A 93 -2.36 -8.91 -3.88
CA GLU A 93 -2.06 -7.89 -2.87
C GLU A 93 -2.02 -6.47 -3.45
N LEU A 94 -1.78 -6.34 -4.77
CA LEU A 94 -1.62 -5.03 -5.40
C LEU A 94 -2.93 -4.28 -5.37
N VAL A 95 -2.88 -3.07 -4.82
CA VAL A 95 -3.98 -2.09 -4.85
C VAL A 95 -4.34 -1.79 -6.30
N ARG A 96 -5.62 -2.01 -6.64
CA ARG A 96 -6.18 -1.89 -7.98
C ARG A 96 -6.88 -0.55 -8.17
N ASP A 97 -7.82 -0.25 -7.27
CA ASP A 97 -8.66 0.94 -7.35
C ASP A 97 -8.44 1.78 -6.09
N TYR A 98 -8.08 3.05 -6.26
CA TYR A 98 -7.82 3.96 -5.16
C TYR A 98 -7.93 5.42 -5.60
N HIS A 99 -8.05 6.30 -4.61
CA HIS A 99 -7.97 7.73 -4.83
C HIS A 99 -7.20 8.44 -3.71
N VAL A 100 -6.65 9.60 -4.05
CA VAL A 100 -5.92 10.46 -3.13
C VAL A 100 -6.70 11.73 -2.91
N GLU A 101 -6.84 12.10 -1.65
CA GLU A 101 -7.48 13.33 -1.21
C GLU A 101 -6.49 14.15 -0.38
N VAL A 102 -6.61 15.46 -0.45
CA VAL A 102 -5.92 16.38 0.46
C VAL A 102 -6.95 17.23 1.18
N ARG A 103 -6.65 17.66 2.41
CA ARG A 103 -7.47 18.59 3.16
C ARG A 103 -6.92 20.00 3.01
N ALA A 104 -7.49 20.78 2.10
CA ALA A 104 -7.17 22.19 1.85
C ALA A 104 -8.37 23.05 2.29
N ASP A 105 -8.10 24.19 2.93
CA ASP A 105 -9.13 25.12 3.41
C ASP A 105 -10.23 24.44 4.26
N GLY A 106 -9.83 23.45 5.07
CA GLY A 106 -10.73 22.68 5.92
C GLY A 106 -11.55 21.59 5.20
N ALA A 107 -11.51 21.51 3.87
CA ALA A 107 -12.29 20.57 3.07
C ALA A 107 -11.43 19.49 2.40
N TRP A 108 -11.96 18.27 2.31
CA TRP A 108 -11.34 17.19 1.53
C TRP A 108 -11.57 17.41 0.03
N GLN A 109 -10.49 17.39 -0.73
CA GLN A 109 -10.48 17.55 -2.18
C GLN A 109 -9.74 16.37 -2.81
N ARG A 110 -10.37 15.70 -3.77
CA ARG A 110 -9.71 14.63 -4.53
C ARG A 110 -8.67 15.24 -5.48
N VAL A 111 -7.46 14.70 -5.46
CA VAL A 111 -6.33 15.17 -6.29
C VAL A 111 -5.80 14.10 -7.24
N ALA A 112 -6.15 12.83 -7.01
CA ALA A 112 -5.86 11.74 -7.93
C ALA A 112 -6.89 10.61 -7.76
N GLU A 113 -7.14 9.88 -8.85
CA GLU A 113 -7.97 8.68 -8.89
C GLU A 113 -7.34 7.71 -9.87
N GLU A 114 -7.34 6.43 -9.53
CA GLU A 114 -6.81 5.38 -10.38
C GLU A 114 -7.71 4.14 -10.27
N THR A 115 -8.02 3.56 -11.42
CA THR A 115 -8.73 2.29 -11.54
C THR A 115 -7.87 1.30 -12.33
N GLY A 116 -7.92 0.02 -11.95
CA GLY A 116 -7.19 -1.03 -12.67
C GLY A 116 -5.66 -0.94 -12.56
N ASN A 117 -5.12 -0.39 -11.47
CA ASN A 117 -3.69 -0.24 -11.27
C ASN A 117 -2.94 -1.58 -11.34
N ARG A 118 -1.88 -1.60 -12.17
CA ARG A 118 -0.95 -2.74 -12.32
C ARG A 118 0.50 -2.39 -11.94
N ARG A 119 0.72 -1.25 -11.27
CA ARG A 119 2.06 -0.76 -10.91
C ARG A 119 2.22 -0.63 -9.41
N ARG A 120 3.31 -1.19 -8.87
CA ARG A 120 3.73 -1.04 -7.47
C ARG A 120 3.95 0.42 -7.10
N HIS A 121 4.69 1.15 -7.95
CA HIS A 121 5.09 2.53 -7.70
C HIS A 121 4.24 3.51 -8.51
N ARG A 122 3.60 4.45 -7.82
CA ARG A 122 2.76 5.50 -8.42
C ARG A 122 3.20 6.86 -7.94
N VAL A 123 3.24 7.82 -8.85
CA VAL A 123 3.51 9.22 -8.53
C VAL A 123 2.39 10.03 -9.12
N HIS A 124 1.71 10.80 -8.28
CA HIS A 124 0.65 11.71 -8.68
C HIS A 124 1.12 13.14 -8.40
N ARG A 125 1.07 13.98 -9.42
CA ARG A 125 1.37 15.42 -9.32
C ARG A 125 0.07 16.19 -9.47
N PHE A 126 -0.07 17.27 -8.72
CA PHE A 126 -1.23 18.16 -8.74
C PHE A 126 -0.77 19.59 -8.47
N THR A 127 -1.64 20.57 -8.74
CA THR A 127 -1.32 21.98 -8.48
C THR A 127 -0.96 22.17 -7.01
N PRO A 128 0.27 22.67 -6.71
CA PRO A 128 0.73 22.89 -5.34
C PRO A 128 -0.26 23.73 -4.55
N ARG A 129 -0.59 23.28 -3.34
CA ARG A 129 -1.52 23.99 -2.45
C ARG A 129 -1.19 23.75 -0.99
N SER A 130 -1.64 24.66 -0.13
CA SER A 130 -1.55 24.50 1.32
C SER A 130 -2.52 23.41 1.78
N VAL A 131 -2.01 22.40 2.49
CA VAL A 131 -2.79 21.25 2.98
C VAL A 131 -2.48 20.95 4.43
N SER A 132 -3.49 20.53 5.17
CA SER A 132 -3.38 20.10 6.57
C SER A 132 -3.40 18.59 6.75
N ALA A 133 -3.82 17.84 5.71
CA ALA A 133 -3.81 16.38 5.71
C ALA A 133 -3.81 15.82 4.28
N LEU A 134 -3.31 14.60 4.13
CA LEU A 134 -3.39 13.79 2.91
C LEU A 134 -3.97 12.43 3.27
N ARG A 135 -4.86 11.91 2.44
CA ARG A 135 -5.48 10.60 2.62
C ARG A 135 -5.41 9.80 1.34
N VAL A 136 -4.96 8.56 1.44
CA VAL A 136 -5.06 7.56 0.38
C VAL A 136 -6.20 6.62 0.76
N ARG A 137 -7.23 6.54 -0.08
CA ARG A 137 -8.35 5.60 0.06
C ARG A 137 -8.19 4.49 -0.95
N VAL A 138 -8.15 3.26 -0.48
CA VAL A 138 -8.11 2.06 -1.31
C VAL A 138 -9.52 1.48 -1.38
N ASP A 139 -10.04 1.40 -2.58
CA ASP A 139 -11.38 0.92 -2.87
C ASP A 139 -11.36 -0.57 -3.22
N ALA A 140 -10.31 -1.06 -3.89
CA ALA A 140 -10.13 -2.48 -4.18
C ALA A 140 -8.67 -2.89 -4.42
N THR A 141 -8.39 -4.18 -4.23
CA THR A 141 -7.14 -4.85 -4.63
C THR A 141 -7.40 -5.81 -5.80
N ASN A 142 -6.34 -6.45 -6.32
CA ASN A 142 -6.46 -7.48 -7.35
C ASN A 142 -6.88 -8.87 -6.82
N GLY A 143 -7.13 -9.02 -5.51
CA GLY A 143 -7.64 -10.27 -4.93
C GLY A 143 -7.43 -10.42 -3.41
N ALA A 144 -6.56 -9.61 -2.79
CA ALA A 144 -6.39 -9.59 -1.34
C ALA A 144 -7.59 -8.94 -0.63
N ARG A 145 -8.08 -9.58 0.43
CA ARG A 145 -9.24 -9.11 1.21
C ARG A 145 -9.00 -7.80 1.96
N ARG A 146 -7.74 -7.43 2.20
CA ARG A 146 -7.34 -6.29 3.01
C ARG A 146 -6.27 -5.49 2.28
N PRO A 147 -6.43 -4.17 2.13
CA PRO A 147 -5.44 -3.35 1.46
C PRO A 147 -4.18 -3.18 2.30
N ARG A 148 -3.05 -3.00 1.58
CA ARG A 148 -1.73 -2.74 2.13
C ARG A 148 -1.08 -1.60 1.39
N ILE A 149 -0.38 -0.73 2.12
CA ILE A 149 0.43 0.34 1.54
C ILE A 149 1.81 0.24 2.17
N VAL A 150 2.81 0.03 1.32
CA VAL A 150 4.21 -0.10 1.75
C VAL A 150 4.79 1.27 2.07
N ALA A 151 4.55 2.27 1.23
CA ALA A 151 5.03 3.63 1.51
C ALA A 151 4.13 4.73 0.95
N VAL A 152 4.04 5.84 1.69
CA VAL A 152 3.48 7.11 1.26
C VAL A 152 4.51 8.21 1.49
N ARG A 153 4.81 8.98 0.44
CA ARG A 153 5.67 10.16 0.50
C ARG A 153 4.92 11.35 -0.07
N ALA A 154 4.78 12.39 0.74
CA ALA A 154 4.23 13.67 0.31
C ALA A 154 5.40 14.61 0.00
N CYS A 155 5.42 15.19 -1.20
CA CYS A 155 6.49 16.09 -1.64
C CYS A 155 5.92 17.43 -2.11
N SER A 156 6.58 18.53 -1.75
CA SER A 156 6.30 19.88 -2.22
C SER A 156 6.38 19.98 -3.74
#